data_AF-A0A524M207-F1
#
_entry.id   AF-A0A524M207-F1
#
_cell.length_a   1.000
_cell.length_b   1.000
_cell.length_c   1.000
_cell.angle_alpha   90.00
_cell.angle_beta   90.00
_cell.angle_gamma   90.00
#
_symmetry.space_group_name_H-M   'P 1'
#
loop_
_entity.id
_entity.type
_entity.pdbx_description
1 polymer ?
#
loop_
_entity_poly.entity_id
_entity_poly.type
_entity_poly.pdbx_seq_one_letter_code
_entity_poly.pdbx_strand_id
1 'polypeptide(L)'
;MFGTDSDSDSISDAMEIIYGTDGIKADSDDDSIPDKWELDNGLDPNDPFDALLDFDNDTLSNLQEYSYGINPNSADSDSDLIPDAYEIAHGLNPLVNDAGDDPDGDNLTNLEEYLRGSDPLSEETEEPPYILWIGIPVAVLTLVGVAIFLVKRK
;
A
#
# COMPACT_ATOMS: atom_id res chain seq x y z
N MET A 1 11.83 27.63 -32.92
CA MET A 1 12.94 26.69 -32.66
C MET A 1 12.92 26.51 -31.16
N PHE A 2 12.46 25.35 -30.71
CA PHE A 2 12.79 24.91 -29.35
C PHE A 2 14.32 24.85 -29.30
N GLY A 3 14.91 25.34 -28.20
CA GLY A 3 16.36 25.42 -28.07
C GLY A 3 17.02 24.06 -28.28
N THR A 4 18.35 24.06 -28.40
CA THR A 4 19.11 22.84 -28.17
C THR A 4 18.72 22.26 -26.80
N ASP A 5 18.66 20.95 -26.72
CA ASP A 5 18.44 20.13 -25.53
C ASP A 5 19.56 19.10 -25.58
N SER A 6 20.63 19.36 -24.82
CA SER A 6 21.92 18.70 -24.98
C SER A 6 22.01 17.36 -24.26
N ASP A 7 21.21 17.16 -23.21
CA ASP A 7 21.15 15.94 -22.39
C ASP A 7 19.86 15.12 -22.59
N SER A 8 18.91 15.67 -23.36
CA SER A 8 17.64 15.02 -23.74
C SER A 8 16.69 14.76 -22.58
N ASP A 9 16.70 15.62 -21.56
CA ASP A 9 15.83 15.51 -20.37
C ASP A 9 14.47 16.24 -20.53
N SER A 10 14.23 16.83 -21.70
CA SER A 10 13.04 17.64 -22.04
C SER A 10 13.03 19.07 -21.46
N ILE A 11 14.15 19.53 -20.91
CA ILE A 11 14.48 20.94 -20.66
C ILE A 11 15.45 21.37 -21.78
N SER A 12 15.26 22.57 -22.33
CA SER A 12 16.23 23.08 -23.32
C SER A 12 17.41 23.76 -22.62
N ASP A 13 18.60 23.77 -23.21
CA ASP A 13 19.81 24.48 -22.72
C ASP A 13 19.52 25.92 -22.24
N ALA A 14 18.62 26.62 -22.93
CA ALA A 14 18.24 28.00 -22.61
C ALA A 14 17.39 28.11 -21.33
N MET A 15 16.57 27.10 -21.05
CA MET A 15 15.74 26.97 -19.85
C MET A 15 16.58 26.46 -18.68
N GLU A 16 17.53 25.55 -18.91
CA GLU A 16 18.46 25.09 -17.87
C GLU A 16 19.29 26.26 -17.31
N ILE A 17 19.73 27.20 -18.15
CA ILE A 17 20.35 28.46 -17.69
C ILE A 17 19.44 29.27 -16.75
N ILE A 18 18.12 29.23 -16.97
CA ILE A 18 17.14 29.96 -16.16
C ILE A 18 16.88 29.24 -14.84
N TYR A 19 16.79 27.91 -14.87
CA TYR A 19 16.58 27.07 -13.69
C TYR A 19 17.85 26.85 -12.86
N GLY A 20 19.02 27.11 -13.45
CA GLY A 20 20.31 26.94 -12.78
C GLY A 20 20.87 25.53 -12.83
N THR A 21 20.28 24.65 -13.65
CA THR A 21 20.68 23.25 -13.83
C THR A 21 21.85 23.08 -14.82
N ASP A 22 22.49 21.91 -14.82
CA ASP A 22 23.59 21.56 -15.71
C ASP A 22 23.08 21.08 -17.07
N GLY A 23 23.17 22.00 -18.05
CA GLY A 23 22.91 21.88 -19.49
C GLY A 23 23.31 20.60 -20.24
N ILE A 24 24.02 19.67 -19.61
CA ILE A 24 24.56 18.44 -20.21
C ILE A 24 24.29 17.20 -19.36
N LYS A 25 23.49 17.34 -18.30
CA LYS A 25 23.14 16.29 -17.35
C LYS A 25 21.65 16.35 -17.01
N ALA A 26 20.96 15.27 -17.34
CA ALA A 26 19.53 15.14 -17.05
C ALA A 26 19.17 15.09 -15.54
N ASP A 27 20.18 14.98 -14.67
CA ASP A 27 20.13 14.92 -13.22
C ASP A 27 21.36 15.71 -12.74
N SER A 28 21.12 16.94 -12.32
CA SER A 28 22.14 17.95 -12.09
C SER A 28 22.94 17.70 -10.81
N ASP A 29 22.29 17.23 -9.75
CA ASP A 29 22.92 16.97 -8.45
C ASP A 29 23.25 15.50 -8.17
N ASP A 30 22.98 14.62 -9.13
CA ASP A 30 23.28 13.19 -9.15
C ASP A 30 22.56 12.38 -8.05
N ASP A 31 21.31 12.74 -7.71
CA ASP A 31 20.52 12.09 -6.67
C ASP A 31 19.57 10.97 -7.16
N SER A 32 19.57 10.71 -8.48
CA SER A 32 18.74 9.75 -9.21
C SER A 32 17.32 10.23 -9.55
N ILE A 33 16.98 11.49 -9.30
CA ILE A 33 15.77 12.15 -9.78
C ILE A 33 16.15 13.11 -10.92
N PRO A 34 15.49 13.07 -12.09
CA PRO A 34 15.81 13.99 -13.18
C PRO A 34 15.31 15.42 -12.92
N ASP A 35 16.08 16.41 -13.37
CA ASP A 35 15.79 17.85 -13.22
C ASP A 35 14.36 18.20 -13.64
N LYS A 36 13.92 17.64 -14.77
CA LYS A 36 12.57 17.85 -15.30
C LYS A 36 11.48 17.43 -14.33
N TRP A 37 11.67 16.30 -13.66
CA TRP A 37 10.71 15.76 -12.70
C TRP A 37 10.74 16.57 -11.42
N GLU A 38 11.92 16.95 -10.94
CA GLU A 38 12.07 17.78 -9.74
C GLU A 38 11.38 19.13 -9.90
N LEU A 39 11.63 19.81 -11.04
CA LEU A 39 10.98 21.08 -11.35
C LEU A 39 9.45 20.97 -11.48
N ASP A 40 8.93 19.86 -12.00
CA ASP A 40 7.48 19.64 -12.11
C ASP A 40 6.82 19.36 -10.75
N ASN A 41 7.58 18.79 -9.80
CA ASN A 41 7.10 18.40 -8.48
C ASN A 41 7.55 19.34 -7.36
N GLY A 42 8.30 20.39 -7.67
CA GLY A 42 8.71 21.43 -6.73
C GLY A 42 9.91 21.07 -5.84
N LEU A 43 10.70 20.08 -6.24
CA LEU A 43 12.02 19.79 -5.68
C LEU A 43 13.08 20.77 -6.23
N ASP A 44 14.25 20.79 -5.60
CA ASP A 44 15.40 21.59 -6.03
C ASP A 44 16.41 20.70 -6.78
N PRO A 45 16.55 20.82 -8.12
CA PRO A 45 17.47 20.01 -8.94
C PRO A 45 18.96 20.27 -8.69
N ASN A 46 19.29 20.98 -7.60
CA ASN A 46 20.65 21.24 -7.17
C ASN A 46 20.87 20.88 -5.69
N ASP A 47 19.88 20.27 -5.02
CA ASP A 47 19.97 19.80 -3.64
C ASP A 47 19.73 18.28 -3.53
N PRO A 48 20.79 17.46 -3.56
CA PRO A 48 20.65 16.00 -3.65
C PRO A 48 20.15 15.35 -2.35
N PHE A 49 19.90 16.16 -1.32
CA PHE A 49 19.34 15.71 -0.06
C PHE A 49 17.81 15.71 -0.06
N ASP A 50 17.16 16.43 -0.99
CA ASP A 50 15.71 16.50 -1.02
C ASP A 50 15.05 15.21 -1.57
N ALA A 51 15.75 14.42 -2.38
CA ALA A 51 15.37 13.03 -2.70
C ALA A 51 15.08 12.15 -1.46
N LEU A 52 15.76 12.44 -0.35
CA LEU A 52 15.63 11.70 0.92
C LEU A 52 14.61 12.32 1.88
N LEU A 53 14.06 13.48 1.53
CA LEU A 53 12.99 14.11 2.30
C LEU A 53 11.64 13.47 1.95
N ASP A 54 10.68 13.71 2.83
CA ASP A 54 9.30 13.25 2.77
C ASP A 54 8.45 14.54 2.86
N PHE A 55 8.01 15.03 1.69
CA PHE A 55 7.44 16.37 1.56
C PHE A 55 6.01 16.45 2.09
N ASP A 56 5.22 15.39 1.93
CA ASP A 56 3.84 15.31 2.38
C ASP A 56 3.64 14.59 3.73
N ASN A 57 4.71 13.98 4.26
CA ASN A 57 4.77 13.27 5.54
C ASN A 57 3.98 11.95 5.55
N ASP A 58 3.97 11.22 4.44
CA ASP A 58 3.32 9.92 4.29
C ASP A 58 4.24 8.72 4.59
N THR A 59 5.52 8.97 4.90
CA THR A 59 6.61 8.01 5.16
C THR A 59 7.37 7.47 3.95
N LEU A 60 7.04 7.89 2.74
CA LEU A 60 7.84 7.69 1.53
C LEU A 60 8.78 8.88 1.32
N SER A 61 10.01 8.61 0.85
CA SER A 61 10.88 9.69 0.40
C SER A 61 10.53 10.10 -1.02
N ASN A 62 10.84 11.34 -1.40
CA ASN A 62 10.59 11.84 -2.75
C ASN A 62 11.18 10.94 -3.85
N LEU A 63 12.36 10.35 -3.61
CA LEU A 63 12.97 9.35 -4.51
C LEU A 63 12.14 8.06 -4.63
N GLN A 64 11.56 7.58 -3.52
CA GLN A 64 10.67 6.42 -3.56
C GLN A 64 9.41 6.75 -4.37
N GLU A 65 8.84 7.92 -4.16
CA GLU A 65 7.65 8.38 -4.87
C GLU A 65 7.91 8.56 -6.37
N TYR A 66 9.04 9.14 -6.74
CA TYR A 66 9.52 9.16 -8.12
C TYR A 66 9.59 7.75 -8.72
N SER A 67 10.14 6.78 -7.97
CA SER A 67 10.27 5.39 -8.44
C SER A 67 8.94 4.67 -8.62
N TYR A 68 7.90 5.05 -7.89
CA TYR A 68 6.53 4.56 -8.04
C TYR A 68 5.69 5.38 -9.04
N GLY A 69 6.17 6.56 -9.43
CA GLY A 69 5.45 7.47 -10.31
C GLY A 69 4.25 8.15 -9.64
N ILE A 70 4.31 8.32 -8.33
CA ILE A 70 3.31 9.00 -7.49
C ILE A 70 3.75 10.43 -7.18
N ASN A 71 2.89 11.21 -6.52
CA ASN A 71 3.09 12.64 -6.32
C ASN A 71 3.72 12.94 -4.96
N PRO A 72 4.97 13.47 -4.89
CA PRO A 72 5.67 13.77 -3.64
C PRO A 72 5.07 14.85 -2.75
N ASN A 73 3.95 15.44 -3.19
CA ASN A 73 3.23 16.45 -2.43
C ASN A 73 1.83 15.96 -2.02
N SER A 74 1.55 14.67 -2.10
CA SER A 74 0.22 14.10 -1.86
C SER A 74 0.30 12.71 -1.25
N ALA A 75 0.07 12.63 0.06
CA ALA A 75 0.08 11.38 0.83
C ALA A 75 -0.96 10.33 0.40
N ASP A 76 -1.78 10.64 -0.60
CA ASP A 76 -2.87 9.87 -1.20
C ASP A 76 -3.01 10.42 -2.63
N SER A 77 -2.29 9.79 -3.58
CA SER A 77 -2.07 10.29 -4.93
C SER A 77 -3.31 10.19 -5.83
N ASP A 78 -4.21 9.24 -5.55
CA ASP A 78 -5.46 9.06 -6.30
C ASP A 78 -6.72 9.59 -5.58
N SER A 79 -6.54 10.07 -4.34
CA SER A 79 -7.55 10.69 -3.50
C SER A 79 -8.70 9.76 -3.12
N ASP A 80 -8.41 8.50 -2.85
CA ASP A 80 -9.39 7.48 -2.47
C ASP A 80 -9.54 7.25 -0.95
N LEU A 81 -8.76 7.98 -0.15
CA LEU A 81 -8.68 7.95 1.32
C LEU A 81 -7.75 6.86 1.89
N ILE A 82 -7.03 6.12 1.06
CA ILE A 82 -5.96 5.21 1.46
C ILE A 82 -4.61 5.88 1.16
N PRO A 83 -3.65 5.92 2.11
CA PRO A 83 -2.35 6.55 1.83
C PRO A 83 -1.46 5.72 0.90
N ASP A 84 -0.67 6.39 0.05
CA ASP A 84 0.23 5.75 -0.92
C ASP A 84 1.17 4.73 -0.27
N ALA A 85 1.77 5.09 0.86
CA ALA A 85 2.61 4.20 1.65
C ALA A 85 1.91 2.89 2.08
N TYR A 86 0.61 2.95 2.41
CA TYR A 86 -0.17 1.77 2.78
C TYR A 86 -0.47 0.92 1.55
N GLU A 87 -0.90 1.53 0.45
CA GLU A 87 -1.22 0.82 -0.78
C GLU A 87 -0.03 0.05 -1.33
N ILE A 88 1.14 0.70 -1.42
CA ILE A 88 2.39 0.07 -1.84
C ILE A 88 2.75 -1.11 -0.92
N ALA A 89 2.58 -0.95 0.40
CA ALA A 89 2.91 -1.99 1.37
C ALA A 89 1.98 -3.22 1.28
N HIS A 90 0.73 -3.03 0.83
CA HIS A 90 -0.28 -4.09 0.72
C HIS A 90 -0.54 -4.53 -0.72
N GLY A 91 0.22 -4.00 -1.69
CA GLY A 91 0.11 -4.39 -3.10
C GLY A 91 -1.12 -3.85 -3.82
N LEU A 92 -1.75 -2.80 -3.29
CA LEU A 92 -2.75 -1.98 -3.97
C LEU A 92 -2.08 -1.00 -4.93
N ASN A 93 -2.87 -0.18 -5.64
CA ASN A 93 -2.37 0.70 -6.68
C ASN A 93 -2.64 2.19 -6.37
N PRO A 94 -1.62 2.97 -5.94
CA PRO A 94 -1.77 4.36 -5.49
C PRO A 94 -2.11 5.39 -6.58
N LEU A 95 -2.43 4.92 -7.78
CA LEU A 95 -2.81 5.74 -8.93
C LEU A 95 -4.24 5.43 -9.41
N VAL A 96 -4.97 4.55 -8.72
CA VAL A 96 -6.29 4.08 -9.13
C VAL A 96 -7.17 3.92 -7.90
N ASN A 97 -8.18 4.79 -7.81
CA ASN A 97 -9.19 4.75 -6.76
C ASN A 97 -9.87 3.37 -6.70
N ASP A 98 -9.37 2.53 -5.80
CA ASP A 98 -9.75 1.14 -5.59
C ASP A 98 -10.19 0.89 -4.14
N ALA A 99 -10.26 1.94 -3.31
CA ALA A 99 -10.79 1.94 -1.94
C ALA A 99 -12.10 1.17 -1.74
N GLY A 100 -12.95 1.08 -2.78
CA GLY A 100 -14.23 0.37 -2.74
C GLY A 100 -14.21 -1.06 -3.29
N ASP A 101 -13.07 -1.54 -3.78
CA ASP A 101 -12.87 -2.88 -4.29
C ASP A 101 -12.65 -3.88 -3.15
N ASP A 102 -12.89 -5.16 -3.45
CA ASP A 102 -12.77 -6.31 -2.56
C ASP A 102 -11.99 -7.39 -3.33
N PRO A 103 -10.64 -7.32 -3.33
CA PRO A 103 -9.79 -8.14 -4.19
C PRO A 103 -9.78 -9.62 -3.78
N ASP A 104 -9.95 -9.89 -2.49
CA ASP A 104 -9.90 -11.24 -1.91
C ASP A 104 -11.29 -11.89 -1.75
N GLY A 105 -12.37 -11.11 -1.80
CA GLY A 105 -13.74 -11.58 -1.81
C GLY A 105 -14.33 -11.87 -0.43
N ASP A 106 -13.77 -11.31 0.64
CA ASP A 106 -14.23 -11.55 2.01
C ASP A 106 -15.38 -10.62 2.46
N ASN A 107 -15.83 -9.72 1.57
CA ASN A 107 -16.83 -8.67 1.76
C ASN A 107 -16.35 -7.47 2.59
N LEU A 108 -15.04 -7.27 2.72
CA LEU A 108 -14.46 -6.02 3.17
C LEU A 108 -13.87 -5.29 1.97
N THR A 109 -14.04 -3.98 1.96
CA THR A 109 -13.40 -3.13 0.96
C THR A 109 -11.98 -2.75 1.38
N ASN A 110 -11.09 -2.46 0.43
CA ASN A 110 -9.72 -1.97 0.71
C ASN A 110 -9.70 -0.88 1.79
N LEU A 111 -10.63 0.08 1.74
CA LEU A 111 -10.73 1.15 2.72
C LEU A 111 -11.18 0.64 4.11
N GLU A 112 -12.14 -0.28 4.17
CA GLU A 112 -12.55 -0.89 5.44
C GLU A 112 -11.43 -1.69 6.08
N GLU A 113 -10.62 -2.35 5.28
CA GLU A 113 -9.47 -3.13 5.71
C GLU A 113 -8.32 -2.25 6.19
N TYR A 114 -8.01 -1.17 5.47
CA TYR A 114 -7.10 -0.13 5.95
C TYR A 114 -7.52 0.40 7.33
N LEU A 115 -8.81 0.71 7.51
CA LEU A 115 -9.35 1.21 8.78
C LEU A 115 -9.30 0.17 9.91
N ARG A 116 -9.26 -1.13 9.58
CA ARG A 116 -9.19 -2.25 10.53
C ARG A 116 -7.76 -2.76 10.76
N GLY A 117 -6.84 -2.44 9.86
CA GLY A 117 -5.48 -3.00 9.84
C GLY A 117 -5.45 -4.47 9.42
N SER A 118 -6.36 -4.89 8.52
CA SER A 118 -6.30 -6.19 7.82
C SER A 118 -5.54 -6.06 6.50
N ASP A 119 -5.36 -7.20 5.81
CA ASP A 119 -4.62 -7.30 4.56
C ASP A 119 -5.61 -7.45 3.39
N PRO A 120 -5.70 -6.46 2.47
CA PRO A 120 -6.70 -6.43 1.41
C PRO A 120 -6.60 -7.50 0.34
N LEU A 121 -5.53 -8.30 0.39
CA LEU A 121 -5.31 -9.41 -0.54
C LEU A 121 -5.40 -10.77 0.17
N SER A 122 -5.95 -10.84 1.38
CA SER A 122 -5.98 -12.05 2.19
C SER A 122 -7.29 -12.20 2.98
N GLU A 123 -8.15 -13.13 2.51
CA GLU A 123 -9.41 -13.46 3.18
C GLU A 123 -9.22 -13.63 4.70
N GLU A 124 -9.95 -12.87 5.52
CA GLU A 124 -9.94 -13.06 6.97
C GLU A 124 -10.67 -14.37 7.32
N THR A 125 -9.95 -15.49 7.26
CA THR A 125 -10.46 -16.73 7.84
C THR A 125 -10.45 -16.56 9.36
N GLU A 126 -11.61 -16.28 9.94
CA GLU A 126 -11.88 -16.49 11.36
C GLU A 126 -11.60 -17.97 11.68
N GLU A 127 -10.34 -18.34 11.90
CA GLU A 127 -9.99 -19.56 12.60
C GLU A 127 -10.62 -19.39 13.98
N PRO A 128 -11.75 -20.08 14.30
CA PRO A 128 -12.37 -19.91 15.61
C PRO A 128 -11.29 -20.22 16.63
N PRO A 129 -11.11 -19.38 17.68
CA PRO A 129 -10.06 -19.58 18.67
C PRO A 129 -10.21 -21.01 19.12
N TYR A 130 -9.19 -21.82 18.81
CA TYR A 130 -9.16 -23.26 19.02
C TYR A 130 -9.82 -23.55 20.37
N ILE A 131 -11.09 -23.96 20.34
CA ILE A 131 -11.68 -24.54 21.53
C ILE A 131 -10.94 -25.86 21.62
N LEU A 132 -9.88 -25.86 22.42
CA LEU A 132 -9.17 -27.03 22.84
C LEU A 132 -10.25 -27.93 23.43
N TRP A 133 -10.76 -28.85 22.60
CA TRP A 133 -11.80 -29.77 22.97
C TRP A 133 -11.14 -30.78 23.89
N ILE A 134 -10.91 -30.37 25.13
CA ILE A 134 -10.62 -31.30 26.22
C ILE A 134 -11.97 -31.91 26.64
N GLY A 135 -12.63 -32.59 25.71
CA GLY A 135 -13.80 -33.43 25.93
C GLY A 135 -13.43 -34.83 25.46
N ILE A 136 -13.01 -35.72 26.35
CA ILE A 136 -13.88 -36.77 26.89
C ILE A 136 -14.87 -37.31 25.83
N PRO A 137 -14.79 -38.59 25.43
CA PRO A 137 -15.75 -39.15 24.50
C PRO A 137 -17.15 -39.16 25.13
N VAL A 138 -18.05 -38.33 24.60
CA VAL A 138 -19.48 -38.41 24.87
C VAL A 138 -20.03 -39.64 24.14
N ALA A 139 -19.82 -40.82 24.71
CA ALA A 139 -20.59 -42.01 24.38
C ALA A 139 -21.88 -42.02 25.21
N VAL A 140 -22.81 -41.12 24.90
CA VAL A 140 -24.19 -41.19 25.41
C VAL A 140 -25.07 -41.74 24.29
N LEU A 141 -25.05 -43.07 24.14
CA LEU A 141 -26.03 -43.80 23.35
C LEU A 141 -27.31 -43.97 24.19
N THR A 142 -28.26 -43.06 24.01
CA THR A 142 -29.63 -43.23 24.51
C THR A 142 -30.38 -44.24 23.64
N LEU A 143 -30.43 -45.50 24.08
CA LEU A 143 -31.36 -46.49 23.56
C LEU A 143 -32.57 -46.63 24.48
N VAL A 144 -33.70 -46.11 23.98
CA VAL A 144 -35.08 -46.62 24.02
C VAL A 144 -35.60 -47.23 25.34
N GLY A 145 -36.68 -46.64 25.86
CA GLY A 145 -37.33 -47.05 27.09
C GLY A 145 -38.17 -48.33 27.05
N VAL A 146 -38.62 -48.66 28.26
CA VAL A 146 -39.77 -49.51 28.67
C VAL A 146 -39.47 -50.96 29.09
N ALA A 147 -39.75 -51.20 30.39
CA ALA A 147 -40.10 -52.44 31.11
C ALA A 147 -39.09 -53.61 31.08
N ILE A 148 -38.69 -54.20 32.21
CA ILE A 148 -39.54 -55.13 32.98
C ILE A 148 -39.00 -55.28 34.41
N PHE A 149 -39.93 -55.09 35.34
CA PHE A 149 -39.93 -55.53 36.73
C PHE A 149 -39.67 -57.05 36.83
N LEU A 150 -38.57 -57.50 37.44
CA LEU A 150 -38.47 -58.87 37.97
C LEU A 150 -37.70 -58.95 39.29
N VAL A 151 -38.52 -59.03 40.34
CA VAL A 151 -38.27 -59.67 41.62
C VAL A 151 -37.51 -60.99 41.47
N LYS A 152 -36.41 -61.17 42.21
CA LYS A 152 -36.00 -62.44 42.85
C LYS A 152 -35.32 -62.09 44.19
N ARG A 153 -36.02 -62.12 45.32
CA ARG A 153 -36.14 -63.28 46.25
C ARG A 153 -34.86 -64.13 46.35
N LYS A 154 -34.07 -63.90 47.40
CA LYS A 154 -34.02 -64.74 48.60
C LYS A 154 -33.52 -63.93 49.79
#